data_AF-A0A645H1M9-F1
#
_entry.id   AF-A0A645H1M9-F1
#
_cell.length_a   1.000
_cell.length_b   1.000
_cell.length_c   1.000
_cell.angle_alpha   90.00
_cell.angle_beta   90.00
_cell.angle_gamma   90.00
#
_symmetry.space_group_name_H-M   'P 1'
#
loop_
_entity.id
_entity.type
_entity.pdbx_description
1 polymer ?
#
loop_
_entity_poly.entity_id
_entity_poly.type
_entity_poly.pdbx_seq_one_letter_code
_entity_poly.pdbx_strand_id
1 'polypeptide(L)' 'MEIETVKLEGTVHVVVKELLKSRKADLLVLGGITDIRSRREELASETDRMMRTSPCPVLVVRDDDDIWLEFEA' A
#
# COMPACT_ATOMS: atom_id res chain seq x y z
N MET A 1 -12.21 -4.97 19.85
CA MET A 1 -11.45 -4.21 18.83
C MET A 1 -12.39 -3.18 18.26
N GLU A 2 -11.97 -1.93 18.26
CA GLU A 2 -12.67 -0.85 17.57
C GLU A 2 -12.09 -0.73 16.16
N ILE A 3 -12.96 -0.69 15.15
CA ILE A 3 -12.58 -0.57 13.75
C ILE A 3 -13.21 0.72 13.24
N GLU A 4 -12.39 1.62 12.74
CA GLU A 4 -12.83 2.87 12.15
C GLU A 4 -12.55 2.87 10.65
N THR A 5 -13.57 3.20 9.87
CA THR A 5 -13.44 3.40 8.43
C THR A 5 -13.50 4.87 8.10
N VAL A 6 -12.65 5.32 7.17
CA VAL A 6 -12.65 6.70 6.69
C VAL A 6 -12.79 6.73 5.17
N LYS A 7 -13.52 7.73 4.66
CA LYS A 7 -13.58 8.08 3.24
C LYS A 7 -13.05 9.49 3.08
N LEU A 8 -12.07 9.65 2.20
CA LEU A 8 -11.39 10.91 1.94
C LEU A 8 -11.34 11.15 0.43
N GLU A 9 -11.19 12.41 0.03
CA GLU A 9 -11.08 12.83 -1.37
C GLU A 9 -9.80 13.64 -1.58
N GLY A 10 -9.17 13.49 -2.74
CA GLY A 10 -7.96 14.20 -3.12
C GLY A 10 -6.94 13.27 -3.76
N THR A 11 -5.70 13.74 -3.87
CA THR A 11 -4.60 12.94 -4.39
C THR A 11 -4.23 11.85 -3.37
N VAL A 12 -4.39 10.58 -3.74
CA VAL A 12 -4.33 9.41 -2.83
C VAL A 12 -3.12 9.43 -1.90
N HIS A 13 -1.90 9.49 -2.44
CA HIS A 13 -0.69 9.48 -1.59
C HIS A 13 -0.57 10.68 -0.65
N VAL A 14 -1.13 11.84 -0.99
CA VAL A 14 -1.09 13.04 -0.12
C VAL A 14 -2.02 12.82 1.07
N VAL A 15 -3.26 12.47 0.77
CA VAL A 15 -4.32 12.30 1.76
C VAL A 15 -3.99 11.15 2.72
N VAL A 16 -3.50 10.02 2.19
CA VAL A 16 -3.07 8.88 3.02
C VAL A 16 -1.89 9.28 3.91
N LYS A 17 -0.88 9.98 3.38
CA LYS A 17 0.28 10.43 4.17
C LYS A 17 -0.13 11.36 5.31
N GLU A 18 -1.05 12.28 5.06
CA GLU A 18 -1.58 13.18 6.10
C GLU A 18 -2.37 12.42 7.16
N LEU A 19 -3.18 11.45 6.76
CA LEU A 19 -3.92 10.58 7.68
C LEU A 19 -2.97 9.77 8.57
N LEU A 20 -1.93 9.15 8.00
CA LEU A 20 -0.94 8.39 8.76
C LEU A 20 -0.22 9.25 9.79
N LYS A 21 0.13 10.50 9.42
CA LYS A 21 0.75 11.46 10.34
C LYS A 21 -0.21 11.91 11.45
N SER A 22 -1.44 12.26 11.11
CA SER A 22 -2.43 12.78 12.07
C SER A 22 -2.83 11.73 13.10
N ARG A 23 -2.95 10.47 12.66
CA ARG A 23 -3.24 9.32 13.53
C ARG A 23 -2.01 8.77 14.24
N LYS A 24 -0.80 9.22 13.89
CA LYS A 24 0.47 8.62 14.33
C LYS A 24 0.48 7.11 14.11
N ALA A 25 0.06 6.68 12.92
CA ALA A 25 0.00 5.27 12.59
C ALA A 25 1.39 4.63 12.67
N ASP A 26 1.48 3.48 13.33
CA ASP A 26 2.74 2.73 13.48
C ASP A 26 2.99 1.76 12.32
N LEU A 27 1.97 1.45 11.52
CA LEU A 27 2.04 0.53 10.40
C LEU A 27 1.00 0.89 9.33
N LEU A 28 1.43 0.92 8.06
CA LEU A 28 0.55 0.94 6.89
C LEU A 28 0.52 -0.45 6.27
N VAL A 29 -0.67 -1.02 6.09
CA VAL A 29 -0.85 -2.31 5.39
C VAL A 29 -1.47 -2.04 4.01
N LEU A 30 -0.83 -2.57 2.97
CA LEU A 30 -1.28 -2.47 1.58
C LEU A 30 -1.49 -3.88 1.02
N GLY A 31 -2.62 -4.10 0.36
CA GLY A 31 -2.87 -5.34 -0.39
C GLY A 31 -2.30 -5.25 -1.81
N GLY A 32 -1.71 -6.35 -2.28
CA GLY A 32 -1.32 -6.68 -3.65
C GLY A 32 -0.72 -5.54 -4.47
N ILE A 33 0.60 -5.54 -4.68
CA ILE A 33 1.14 -4.86 -5.86
C ILE A 33 0.63 -5.66 -7.06
N THR A 34 -0.42 -5.17 -7.74
CA THR A 34 -0.89 -5.74 -9.00
C THR A 34 0.29 -5.86 -9.96
N ASP A 35 0.36 -6.96 -10.72
CA ASP A 35 1.42 -7.20 -11.72
C ASP A 35 1.76 -5.93 -12.50
N ILE A 36 2.90 -5.34 -12.18
CA ILE A 36 3.44 -4.19 -12.89
C ILE A 36 3.91 -4.73 -14.24
N ARG A 37 3.18 -4.45 -15.32
CA ARG A 37 3.51 -4.94 -16.67
C ARG A 37 4.50 -4.03 -17.40
N SER A 38 4.86 -2.89 -16.81
CA SER A 38 5.94 -2.02 -17.28
C SER A 38 6.48 -1.06 -16.22
N ARG A 39 7.73 -0.60 -16.39
CA ARG A 39 8.35 0.49 -15.59
C ARG A 39 7.54 1.80 -15.60
N ARG A 40 6.67 2.02 -16.60
CA ARG A 40 5.81 3.21 -16.68
C ARG A 40 4.62 3.12 -15.74
N GLU A 41 4.04 1.92 -15.59
CA GLU A 41 2.93 1.65 -14.68
C GLU A 41 3.39 1.66 -13.22
N GLU A 42 4.63 1.19 -12.95
CA GLU A 42 5.26 1.27 -11.64
C GLU A 42 5.32 2.72 -11.10
N LEU A 43 5.75 3.66 -11.94
CA LEU A 43 5.86 5.08 -11.58
C LEU A 43 4.50 5.79 -11.42
N ALA A 44 3.44 5.22 -11.99
CA ALA A 44 2.07 5.72 -11.90
C ALA A 44 1.29 5.07 -10.74
N SER A 45 1.83 4.03 -10.11
CA SER A 45 1.17 3.33 -9.02
C SER A 45 1.13 4.16 -7.75
N GLU A 46 -0.07 4.48 -7.28
CA GLU A 46 -0.22 5.14 -5.97
C GLU A 46 0.26 4.22 -4.83
N THR A 47 0.23 2.90 -5.00
CA THR A 47 0.80 1.94 -4.03
C THR A 47 2.31 2.14 -3.89
N ASP A 48 3.08 2.18 -4.99
CA ASP A 48 4.53 2.46 -4.95
C ASP A 48 4.81 3.85 -4.35
N ARG A 49 4.02 4.85 -4.75
CA ARG A 49 4.17 6.21 -4.22
C ARG A 49 3.89 6.28 -2.72
N MET A 50 2.88 5.57 -2.22
CA MET A 50 2.61 5.46 -0.78
C MET A 50 3.73 4.73 -0.06
N MET A 51 4.26 3.63 -0.61
CA MET A 51 5.41 2.92 -0.03
C MET A 51 6.64 3.83 0.11
N ARG A 52 6.97 4.61 -0.93
CA ARG A 52 8.14 5.50 -0.94
C ARG A 52 8.00 6.72 -0.03
N THR A 53 6.79 7.14 0.28
CA THR A 53 6.53 8.41 0.97
C THR A 53 5.90 8.26 2.35
N SER A 54 5.59 7.02 2.76
CA SER A 54 5.00 6.68 4.06
C SER A 54 5.86 7.20 5.22
N PRO A 55 5.25 7.80 6.25
CA PRO A 55 5.97 8.22 7.46
C PRO A 55 6.23 7.05 8.44
N CYS A 56 5.72 5.85 8.15
CA CYS A 56 5.79 4.68 9.01
C CYS A 56 6.13 3.41 8.20
N PRO A 57 6.56 2.32 8.86
CA PRO A 57 6.75 1.02 8.20
C PRO A 57 5.55 0.61 7.35
N VAL A 58 5.82 -0.05 6.22
CA VAL A 58 4.79 -0.50 5.28
C VAL A 58 4.88 -2.01 5.14
N LEU A 59 3.76 -2.71 5.37
CA LEU A 59 3.60 -4.13 5.10
C LEU A 59 2.79 -4.29 3.80
N VAL A 60 3.41 -4.92 2.80
CA VAL A 60 2.72 -5.29 1.56
C VAL A 60 2.35 -6.76 1.66
N VAL A 61 1.05 -7.05 1.59
CA VAL A 61 0.51 -8.41 1.55
C VAL A 61 0.30 -8.79 0.10
N ARG A 62 0.98 -9.85 -0.38
CA ARG A 62 0.75 -10.43 -1.70
C ARG A 62 -0.39 -11.44 -1.62
N ASP A 63 -1.16 -11.57 -2.70
CA ASP A 63 -2.23 -12.57 -2.77
C ASP A 63 -1.62 -13.96 -3.02
N ASP A 64 -2.27 -14.99 -2.47
CA ASP A 64 -1.67 -16.31 -2.26
C ASP A 64 -1.40 -17.10 -3.55
N ASP A 65 -2.12 -16.84 -4.65
CA ASP A 65 -2.01 -17.62 -5.90
C ASP A 65 -0.57 -17.66 -6.46
N ASP A 66 0.23 -16.61 -6.22
CA ASP A 66 1.64 -16.55 -6.65
C ASP A 66 2.60 -17.21 -5.65
N ILE A 67 2.25 -17.25 -4.37
CA ILE A 67 3.14 -17.72 -3.29
C ILE A 67 3.23 -19.25 -3.31
N TRP A 68 2.11 -19.95 -3.51
CA TRP A 68 2.10 -21.42 -3.54
C TRP A 68 2.93 -22.00 -4.70
N LEU A 69 3.01 -21.30 -5.84
CA LEU A 69 3.78 -21.73 -7.01
C LEU A 69 5.30 -21.60 -6.81
N GLU A 70 5.75 -20.64 -6.01
CA GLU A 70 7.18 -20.36 -5.79
C GLU A 70 7.80 -21.32 -4.75
N PHE A 71 6.98 -21.97 -3.91
CA PHE A 71 7.41 -23.00 -2.95
C PHE A 71 7.41 -24.44 -3.52
N GLU A 72 6.73 -24.70 -4.64
CA GLU A 72 6.66 -26.02 -5.28
C GLU A 72 7.67 -26.22 -6.44
N ALA A 73 8.45 -25.19 -6.79
CA ALA A 73 9.50 -25.22 -7.82
C ALA A 73 10.90 -25.47 -7.23
#